data_AF-Q74Z51-F1
#
_entry.id   AF-Q74Z51-F1
#
_cell.length_a   1.000
_cell.length_b   1.000
_cell.length_c   1.000
_cell.angle_alpha   90.00
_cell.angle_beta   90.00
_cell.angle_gamma   90.00
#
_symmetry.space_group_name_H-M   'P 1'
#
loop_
_entity.id
_entity.type
_entity.pdbx_description
1 polymer ?
#
loop_
_entity_poly.entity_id
_entity_poly.type
_entity_poly.pdbx_seq_one_letter_code
_entity_poly.pdbx_strand_id
1 'polypeptide(L)' 'MENPHEKVQVGILARIVGNVERLNQSVATLNQELERINTRNRNLELMGQMCEHYGRATAFNLKTTGNRQGPV' A
#
# COMPACT_ATOMS: atom_id res chain seq x y z
N MET A 1 -6.25 32.59 43.90
CA MET A 1 -5.01 32.09 43.26
C MET A 1 -5.39 30.84 42.49
N GLU A 2 -4.96 30.72 41.25
CA GLU A 2 -5.16 29.50 40.46
C GLU A 2 -4.42 28.33 41.12
N ASN A 3 -5.04 27.16 41.22
CA ASN A 3 -4.44 26.01 41.90
C ASN A 3 -3.27 25.47 41.07
N PRO A 4 -2.04 25.38 41.62
CA PRO A 4 -0.89 24.89 40.87
C PRO A 4 -1.09 23.48 40.30
N HIS A 5 -1.89 22.62 40.96
CA HIS A 5 -2.22 21.30 40.44
C HIS A 5 -3.11 21.37 39.19
N GLU A 6 -4.07 22.30 39.14
CA GLU A 6 -4.93 22.50 37.97
C GLU A 6 -4.10 22.95 36.76
N LYS A 7 -3.16 23.88 36.97
CA LYS A 7 -2.25 24.32 35.89
C LYS A 7 -1.42 23.17 35.32
N VAL A 8 -0.94 22.26 36.16
CA VAL A 8 -0.22 21.05 35.73
C VAL A 8 -1.15 20.11 34.95
N GLN A 9 -2.35 19.86 35.46
CA GLN A 9 -3.34 18.99 34.80
C GLN A 9 -3.73 19.52 33.41
N VAL A 10 -4.00 20.82 33.29
CA VAL A 10 -4.28 21.48 32.01
C VAL A 10 -3.11 21.31 31.04
N GLY A 11 -1.87 21.50 31.52
CA GLY A 11 -0.67 21.29 30.71
C GLY A 11 -0.50 19.85 30.22
N ILE A 12 -0.84 18.85 31.05
CA ILE A 12 -0.82 17.44 30.66
C ILE A 12 -1.89 17.15 29.61
N LEU A 13 -3.12 17.62 29.83
CA LEU A 13 -4.23 17.43 28.89
C LEU A 13 -3.93 18.05 27.52
N ALA A 14 -3.35 19.26 27.49
CA ALA A 14 -2.92 19.89 26.24
C ALA A 14 -1.89 19.05 25.47
N ARG A 15 -0.94 18.43 26.19
CA ARG A 15 0.05 17.53 25.57
C ARG A 15 -0.59 16.25 25.04
N ILE A 16 -1.54 15.67 25.77
CA ILE A 16 -2.28 14.49 25.34
C ILE A 16 -3.06 14.80 24.06
N VAL A 17 -3.82 15.90 24.04
CA VAL A 17 -4.57 16.33 22.86
C VAL A 17 -3.65 16.51 21.66
N GLY A 18 -2.55 17.25 21.81
CA GLY A 18 -1.59 17.45 20.73
C GLY A 18 -0.90 16.16 20.26
N ASN A 19 -0.71 15.17 21.15
CA ASN A 19 -0.22 13.84 20.77
C ASN A 19 -1.26 13.07 19.95
N VAL A 20 -2.54 13.11 20.35
CA VAL A 20 -3.63 12.43 19.64
C VAL A 20 -3.86 13.05 18.26
N GLU A 21 -3.77 14.37 18.12
CA GLU A 21 -3.83 15.03 16.81
C GLU A 21 -2.70 14.58 15.88
N ARG A 22 -1.46 14.51 16.39
CA ARG A 22 -0.32 14.00 15.63
C ARG A 22 -0.51 12.53 15.23
N LEU A 23 -1.01 11.70 16.14
CA LEU A 23 -1.30 10.31 15.85
C LEU A 23 -2.35 10.20 14.73
N ASN A 24 -3.42 10.99 14.80
CA ASN A 24 -4.47 11.00 13.79
C ASN A 24 -3.91 11.41 12.42
N GLN A 25 -3.04 12.42 12.38
CA GLN A 25 -2.36 12.83 11.15
C GLN A 25 -1.47 11.71 10.58
N SER A 26 -0.71 11.02 11.44
CA SER A 26 0.11 9.88 11.03
C SER A 26 -0.73 8.72 10.47
N VAL A 27 -1.88 8.43 11.08
CA VAL A 27 -2.81 7.41 10.59
C VAL A 27 -3.43 7.82 9.25
N ALA A 28 -3.79 9.09 9.07
CA ALA A 28 -4.29 9.60 7.80
C ALA A 28 -3.24 9.45 6.68
N THR A 29 -1.98 9.80 6.95
CA THR A 29 -0.87 9.59 6.01
C THR A 29 -0.65 8.11 5.72
N LEU A 30 -0.69 7.24 6.73
CA LEU A 30 -0.57 5.79 6.54
C LEU A 30 -1.66 5.24 5.63
N ASN A 31 -2.91 5.67 5.81
CA ASN A 31 -4.04 5.26 4.98
C ASN A 31 -3.82 5.64 3.51
N GLN A 32 -3.34 6.86 3.25
CA GLN A 32 -3.02 7.32 1.90
C GLN A 32 -1.91 6.47 1.26
N GLU A 33 -0.86 6.14 2.01
CA GLU A 33 0.22 5.31 1.48
C GLU A 33 -0.21 3.86 1.23
N LEU A 34 -1.08 3.29 2.08
CA LEU A 34 -1.68 1.98 1.85
C LEU A 34 -2.56 1.96 0.59
N GLU A 35 -3.35 3.01 0.35
CA GLU A 35 -4.16 3.14 -0.87
C GLU A 35 -3.27 3.16 -2.14
N ARG A 36 -2.14 3.90 -2.08
CA ARG A 36 -1.17 3.96 -3.18
C ARG A 36 -0.51 2.60 -3.42
N ILE A 37 -0.14 1.88 -2.36
CA ILE A 37 0.41 0.51 -2.46
C ILE A 37 -0.62 -0.44 -3.06
N ASN A 38 -1.86 -0.41 -2.59
CA ASN A 38 -2.93 -1.28 -3.11
C ASN A 38 -3.18 -1.06 -4.60
N THR A 39 -3.19 0.21 -5.04
CA THR A 39 -3.33 0.56 -6.46
C THR A 39 -2.17 0.01 -7.29
N ARG A 40 -0.93 0.12 -6.79
CA ARG A 40 0.25 -0.45 -7.47
C ARG A 40 0.20 -1.98 -7.53
N ASN A 41 -0.20 -2.64 -6.45
CA ASN A 41 -0.32 -4.10 -6.41
C ASN A 41 -1.35 -4.61 -7.42
N ARG A 42 -2.48 -3.92 -7.57
CA ARG A 42 -3.48 -4.26 -8.60
C ARG A 42 -2.92 -4.15 -10.02
N ASN A 43 -2.09 -3.15 -10.28
CA ASN A 43 -1.42 -3.01 -11.57
C ASN A 43 -0.41 -4.14 -11.82
N LEU A 44 0.36 -4.52 -10.79
CA LEU A 44 1.30 -5.64 -10.89
C LEU A 44 0.59 -6.98 -11.11
N GLU A 45 -0.55 -7.19 -10.44
CA GLU A 45 -1.39 -8.37 -10.65
C GLU A 45 -1.88 -8.44 -12.10
N LEU A 46 -2.40 -7.33 -12.64
CA LEU A 46 -2.81 -7.25 -14.04
C LEU A 46 -1.66 -7.55 -14.99
N MET A 47 -0.47 -6.98 -14.74
CA MET A 47 0.73 -7.28 -15.54
C MET A 47 1.10 -8.77 -15.46
N GLY A 48 1.01 -9.38 -14.28
CA GLY A 48 1.23 -10.82 -14.10
C GLY A 48 0.28 -11.65 -14.96
N GLN A 49 -1.02 -11.34 -14.91
CA GLN A 49 -2.02 -11.99 -15.74
C GLN A 49 -1.72 -11.81 -17.24
N MET A 50 -1.38 -10.60 -17.67
CA MET A 50 -0.99 -10.33 -19.07
C MET A 50 0.22 -11.14 -19.51
N CYS A 51 1.26 -11.24 -18.68
CA CYS A 51 2.44 -12.05 -18.96
C CYS A 51 2.09 -13.53 -19.09
N GLU A 52 1.24 -14.07 -18.21
CA GLU A 52 0.76 -15.45 -18.33
C GLU A 52 -0.05 -15.67 -19.61
N HIS A 53 -0.98 -14.77 -19.93
CA HIS A 53 -1.78 -14.84 -21.15
C HIS A 53 -0.89 -14.79 -22.40
N TYR A 54 0.09 -13.90 -22.42
CA TYR A 54 1.06 -13.81 -23.51
C TYR A 54 1.91 -15.08 -23.63
N GLY A 55 2.39 -15.62 -22.50
CA GLY A 55 3.12 -16.88 -22.47
C GLY A 55 2.30 -18.06 -23.01
N ARG A 56 1.03 -18.18 -22.58
CA ARG A 56 0.09 -19.20 -23.08
C ARG A 56 -0.18 -19.04 -24.58
N ALA A 57 -0.43 -17.81 -25.05
CA ALA A 57 -0.67 -17.52 -26.46
C ALA A 57 0.55 -17.85 -27.32
N THR A 58 1.75 -17.47 -26.88
CA THR A 58 3.01 -17.77 -27.56
C THR A 58 3.25 -19.27 -27.63
N ALA A 59 3.08 -20.00 -26.52
CA ALA A 59 3.23 -21.46 -26.49
C ALA A 59 2.23 -22.16 -27.43
N PHE A 60 0.97 -21.68 -27.46
CA PHE A 60 -0.05 -22.18 -28.38
C PHE A 60 0.31 -21.92 -29.85
N ASN A 61 0.75 -20.71 -30.18
CA ASN A 61 1.17 -20.35 -31.53
C ASN A 61 2.37 -21.17 -32.00
N LEU A 62 3.40 -21.33 -31.16
CA LEU A 62 4.56 -22.16 -31.48
C LEU A 62 4.19 -23.64 -31.69
N LYS A 63 3.25 -24.17 -30.88
CA LYS A 63 2.71 -25.52 -31.06
C LYS A 63 1.96 -25.66 -32.38
N THR A 64 1.10 -24.70 -32.71
CA THR A 64 0.22 -24.74 -33.90
C THR A 64 1.00 -24.54 -35.20
N THR A 65 2.04 -23.71 -35.17
CA THR A 65 2.91 -23.43 -36.33
C THR A 65 4.05 -24.43 -36.50
N GLY A 66 4.21 -25.40 -35.58
CA GLY A 66 5.33 -26.35 -35.61
C GLY A 66 6.70 -25.73 -35.26
N ASN A 67 6.74 -24.45 -34.87
CA ASN A 67 7.97 -23.71 -34.57
C ASN A 67 8.47 -23.88 -33.12
N ARG A 68 7.85 -24.77 -32.33
CA ARG A 68 8.28 -25.00 -30.95
C ARG A 68 9.60 -25.76 -30.93
N GLN A 69 10.69 -25.04 -30.66
CA GLN A 69 12.00 -25.64 -30.44
C GLN A 69 12.06 -26.36 -29.09
N GLY A 70 12.81 -27.46 -29.03
CA GLY A 70 13.11 -28.14 -27.77
C GLY A 70 13.93 -27.25 -26.82
N PRO A 71 14.04 -27.62 -25.54
CA PRO A 71 14.95 -26.95 -24.63
C PRO A 71 16.38 -26.98 -25.18
N VAL A 72 17.09 -25.85 -25.06
CA VAL A 72 18.53 -25.74 -25.32
C VAL A 72 19.30 -26.21 -24.10
#